data_AF-A0A367Z5D4-F1
#
_entry.id   AF-A0A367Z5D4-F1
#
_cell.length_a   1.000
_cell.length_b   1.000
_cell.length_c   1.000
_cell.angle_alpha   90.00
_cell.angle_beta   90.00
_cell.angle_gamma   90.00
#
_symmetry.space_group_name_H-M   'P 1'
#
loop_
_entity.id
_entity.type
_entity.pdbx_description
1 polymer ?
#
loop_
_entity_poly.entity_id
_entity_poly.type
_entity_poly.pdbx_seq_one_letter_code
_entity_poly.pdbx_strand_id
1 'polypeptide(L)' 'MSINPNEYFTASKIAKLYGVSASEVRKALKSIKAKPVITKGGCSYYTRETCEKVKKLLKK' A
#
# COMPACT_ATOMS: atom_id res chain seq x y z
N MET A 1 -5.53 -19.96 1.56
CA MET A 1 -4.60 -18.85 1.26
C MET A 1 -3.78 -18.53 2.51
N SER A 2 -2.53 -18.96 2.54
CA SER A 2 -1.58 -18.61 3.61
C SER A 2 -1.05 -17.21 3.34
N ILE A 3 -1.32 -16.26 4.24
CA ILE A 3 -0.85 -14.87 4.11
C ILE A 3 0.37 -14.75 5.05
N ASN A 4 1.58 -14.73 4.49
CA ASN A 4 2.82 -14.64 5.26
C ASN A 4 2.98 -13.26 5.93
N PRO A 5 3.51 -13.18 7.16
CA PRO A 5 3.70 -11.93 7.90
C PRO A 5 4.79 -10.99 7.33
N ASN A 6 5.59 -11.47 6.35
CA ASN A 6 6.65 -10.70 5.67
C ASN A 6 6.24 -10.19 4.28
N GLU A 7 4.96 -10.18 3.95
CA GLU A 7 4.51 -9.64 2.66
C GLU A 7 4.55 -8.10 2.68
N TYR A 8 5.49 -7.56 1.91
CA TYR A 8 5.49 -6.16 1.56
C TYR A 8 4.68 -5.92 0.28
N PHE A 9 3.87 -4.86 0.32
CA PHE A 9 3.00 -4.48 -0.76
C PHE A 9 3.52 -3.21 -1.42
N THR A 10 3.67 -3.24 -2.74
CA THR A 10 3.94 -2.03 -3.52
C THR A 10 2.63 -1.30 -3.84
N ALA A 11 2.69 -0.01 -4.15
CA ALA A 11 1.51 0.77 -4.53
C ALA A 11 0.65 0.07 -5.63
N SER A 12 1.30 -0.59 -6.58
CA SER A 12 0.62 -1.36 -7.64
C SER A 12 -0.07 -2.64 -7.12
N LYS A 13 0.55 -3.36 -6.18
CA LYS A 13 -0.05 -4.56 -5.56
C LYS A 13 -1.24 -4.18 -4.67
N ILE A 14 -1.12 -3.07 -3.94
CA ILE A 14 -2.20 -2.46 -3.14
C ILE A 14 -3.38 -2.04 -4.03
N ALA A 15 -3.09 -1.39 -5.16
CA ALA A 15 -4.10 -0.97 -6.13
C ALA A 15 -4.92 -2.15 -6.65
N LYS A 16 -4.24 -3.24 -7.06
CA LYS A 16 -4.89 -4.48 -7.49
C LYS A 16 -5.71 -5.15 -6.39
N LEU A 17 -5.19 -5.19 -5.16
CA LEU A 17 -5.87 -5.78 -4.00
C LEU A 17 -7.17 -5.05 -3.64
N TYR A 18 -7.20 -3.74 -3.81
CA TYR A 18 -8.36 -2.92 -3.46
C TYR A 18 -9.23 -2.56 -4.66
N GLY A 19 -8.84 -2.96 -5.87
CA GLY A 19 -9.58 -2.62 -7.10
C GLY A 19 -9.59 -1.11 -7.40
N VAL A 20 -8.60 -0.37 -6.91
CA VAL A 20 -8.49 1.09 -7.08
C VAL A 20 -7.34 1.45 -8.01
N SER A 21 -7.29 2.71 -8.45
CA SER A 21 -6.17 3.19 -9.26
C SER A 21 -4.89 3.34 -8.45
N ALA A 22 -3.73 3.01 -9.05
CA ALA A 22 -2.43 3.24 -8.41
C ALA A 22 -2.20 4.71 -8.02
N SER A 23 -2.82 5.65 -8.75
CA SER A 23 -2.82 7.07 -8.42
C SER A 23 -3.53 7.37 -7.10
N GLU A 24 -4.69 6.75 -6.85
CA GLU A 24 -5.43 6.89 -5.59
C GLU A 24 -4.65 6.30 -4.42
N VAL A 25 -4.02 5.14 -4.61
CA VAL A 25 -3.14 4.54 -3.60
C VAL A 25 -1.97 5.47 -3.28
N ARG A 26 -1.31 6.05 -4.29
CA ARG A 26 -0.22 7.02 -4.08
C ARG A 26 -0.71 8.26 -3.33
N LYS A 27 -1.90 8.79 -3.66
CA LYS A 27 -2.51 9.92 -2.94
C LYS A 27 -2.80 9.56 -1.49
N ALA A 28 -3.42 8.40 -1.23
CA ALA A 28 -3.72 7.92 0.11
C ALA A 28 -2.44 7.74 0.94
N LEU A 29 -1.42 7.08 0.38
CA LEU A 29 -0.10 6.90 0.99
C LEU A 29 0.55 8.24 1.35
N LYS A 30 0.47 9.24 0.45
CA LYS A 30 0.97 10.60 0.70
C LYS A 30 0.16 11.32 1.78
N SER A 31 -1.16 11.11 1.80
CA SER A 31 -2.08 11.71 2.78
C SER A 31 -1.81 11.23 4.20
N ILE A 32 -1.50 9.93 4.39
CA ILE A 32 -1.11 9.38 5.71
C ILE A 32 0.37 9.53 6.01
N LYS A 33 1.14 10.19 5.12
CA LYS A 33 2.60 10.26 5.17
C LYS A 33 3.23 8.88 5.44
N ALA A 34 2.72 7.85 4.77
CA ALA A 34 3.18 6.48 4.96
C ALA A 34 4.65 6.36 4.55
N LYS A 35 5.49 5.94 5.49
CA LYS A 35 6.89 5.64 5.21
C LYS A 35 6.97 4.22 4.64
N PRO A 36 7.60 4.04 3.46
CA PRO A 36 7.91 2.71 2.98
C PRO A 36 8.90 2.04 3.93
N VAL A 37 8.65 0.77 4.21
CA VAL A 37 9.52 -0.02 5.10
C VAL A 37 10.75 -0.47 4.33
N ILE A 38 10.60 -0.73 3.03
CA ILE A 38 11.69 -1.06 2.14
C ILE A 38 11.58 -0.18 0.89
N THR A 39 12.71 0.31 0.39
CA THR A 39 12.77 0.98 -0.90
C THR A 39 13.83 0.27 -1.72
N LYS A 40 13.43 -0.45 -2.77
CA LYS A 40 14.36 -1.25 -3.59
C LYS A 40 14.15 -0.91 -5.07
N GLY A 41 15.21 -0.46 -5.74
CA GLY A 41 15.17 -0.11 -7.18
C GLY A 41 14.11 0.94 -7.54
N GLY A 42 13.89 1.94 -6.67
CA GLY A 42 12.86 2.97 -6.89
C GLY A 42 11.42 2.54 -6.58
N CYS A 43 11.20 1.28 -6.21
CA CYS A 43 9.91 0.80 -5.73
C CYS A 43 9.84 0.89 -4.20
N SER A 44 8.79 1.57 -3.73
CA SER A 44 8.43 1.67 -2.31
C SER A 44 7.55 0.50 -1.90
N TYR A 45 7.96 -0.17 -0.83
CA TYR A 45 7.31 -1.34 -0.25
C TYR A 45 6.72 -0.98 1.12
N TYR A 46 5.46 -1.36 1.31
CA TYR A 46 4.65 -1.00 2.46
C TYR A 46 4.14 -2.24 3.19
N THR A 47 3.99 -2.16 4.50
CA THR A 47 3.43 -3.27 5.30
C THR A 47 1.92 -3.32 5.22
N ARG A 48 1.35 -4.45 5.68
CA ARG A 48 -0.10 -4.65 5.78
C ARG A 48 -0.79 -3.54 6.57
N GLU A 49 -0.18 -3.04 7.65
CA GLU A 49 -0.72 -1.92 8.43
C GLU A 49 -0.92 -0.66 7.59
N THR A 50 0.04 -0.38 6.69
CA THR A 50 -0.08 0.75 5.77
C THR A 50 -1.21 0.52 4.76
N CYS A 51 -1.33 -0.71 4.24
CA CYS A 51 -2.44 -1.09 3.36
C CYS A 51 -3.79 -0.89 4.06
N GLU A 52 -3.93 -1.25 5.33
CA GLU A 52 -5.17 -1.06 6.08
C GLU A 52 -5.50 0.42 6.29
N LYS A 53 -4.51 1.27 6.58
CA LYS A 53 -4.68 2.73 6.65
C LYS A 53 -5.12 3.31 5.30
N VAL A 54 -4.50 2.87 4.20
CA VAL A 54 -4.88 3.25 2.84
C VAL A 54 -6.30 2.80 2.51
N LYS A 55 -6.67 1.56 2.85
CA LYS A 55 -8.02 1.03 2.66
C LYS A 55 -9.05 1.87 3.40
N LYS A 56 -8.81 2.24 4.66
CA LYS A 56 -9.71 3.11 5.44
C LYS A 56 -9.90 4.48 4.79
N LEU A 57 -8.88 5.01 4.12
CA LEU A 57 -8.96 6.28 3.39
C LEU A 57 -9.69 6.17 2.06
N LEU A 58 -9.60 5.03 1.39
CA LEU A 58 -10.25 4.77 0.10
C LEU A 58 -11.73 4.39 0.25
N LYS A 59 -12.12 3.77 1.36
CA LYS A 59 -13.50 3.32 1.66
C LYS A 59 -14.46 4.45 2.04
N LYS A 60 -14.24 5.65 1.50
CA LYS A 60 -15.06 6.83 1.76
C LYS A 60 -16.54 6.56 1.53
#